data_AF-A0A427N5I6-F1
#
_entry.id   AF-A0A427N5I6-F1
#
_cell.length_a   1.000
_cell.length_b   1.000
_cell.length_c   1.000
_cell.angle_alpha   90.00
_cell.angle_beta   90.00
_cell.angle_gamma   90.00
#
_symmetry.space_group_name_H-M   'P 1'
#
loop_
_entity.id
_entity.type
_entity.pdbx_description
1 polymer ?
#
loop_
_entity_poly.entity_id
_entity_poly.type
_entity_poly.pdbx_seq_one_letter_code
_entity_poly.pdbx_strand_id
1 'polypeptide(L)'
;MQKITPFLWFDNQLEEAIGFYTSIFSNARVSDIQRGPDGKAFTASFALEGQEFMGLNGGPHFNFTEAVSFFVRCDDQAEVDHYWEKLLDGGKPQQCGWLKDRFGLSWQIIPDALIRYFSDPDPEKAMRVQAAMMQMVKIDVAELDKAYAG
;
A
#
# COMPACT_ATOMS: atom_id res chain seq x y z
N MET A 1 13.92 -10.28 -12.98
CA MET A 1 13.01 -11.18 -12.24
C MET A 1 13.73 -11.73 -11.03
N GLN A 2 13.29 -11.31 -9.85
CA GLN A 2 13.76 -11.80 -8.56
C GLN A 2 13.44 -13.29 -8.38
N LYS A 3 14.22 -13.99 -7.53
CA LYS A 3 14.02 -15.43 -7.25
C LYS A 3 12.69 -15.73 -6.56
N ILE A 4 12.20 -14.79 -5.76
CA ILE A 4 10.90 -14.83 -5.09
C ILE A 4 10.18 -13.54 -5.47
N THR A 5 8.98 -13.65 -6.02
CA THR A 5 8.18 -12.50 -6.49
C THR A 5 6.76 -12.65 -5.95
N PRO A 6 6.20 -11.62 -5.27
CA PRO A 6 4.81 -11.65 -4.87
C PRO A 6 3.90 -11.79 -6.09
N PHE A 7 2.92 -12.68 -5.98
CA PHE A 7 2.05 -13.04 -7.09
C PHE A 7 0.60 -12.74 -6.69
N LEU A 8 0.02 -11.76 -7.37
CA LEU A 8 -1.26 -11.12 -7.02
C LEU A 8 -2.41 -11.70 -7.83
N TRP A 9 -3.46 -12.12 -7.13
CA TRP A 9 -4.65 -12.69 -7.75
C TRP A 9 -5.71 -11.61 -7.97
N PHE A 10 -6.16 -11.46 -9.21
CA PHE A 10 -7.26 -10.57 -9.59
C PHE A 10 -8.36 -11.37 -10.27
N ASP A 11 -9.59 -10.85 -10.20
CA ASP A 11 -10.73 -11.50 -10.85
C ASP A 11 -10.60 -11.41 -12.38
N ASN A 12 -10.63 -10.17 -12.91
CA ASN A 12 -10.43 -9.88 -14.32
C ASN A 12 -9.91 -8.45 -14.56
N GLN A 13 -9.26 -7.87 -13.56
CA GLN A 13 -8.95 -6.43 -13.47
C GLN A 13 -7.45 -6.15 -13.46
N LEU A 14 -6.60 -7.14 -13.77
CA LEU A 14 -5.14 -7.01 -13.69
C LEU A 14 -4.59 -5.80 -14.46
N GLU A 15 -5.01 -5.56 -15.71
CA GLU A 15 -4.53 -4.40 -16.48
C GLU A 15 -4.98 -3.08 -15.86
N GLU A 16 -6.21 -3.02 -15.34
CA GLU A 16 -6.72 -1.83 -14.64
C GLU A 16 -5.92 -1.56 -13.37
N ALA A 17 -5.61 -2.62 -12.60
CA ALA A 17 -4.79 -2.52 -11.40
C ALA A 17 -3.38 -2.03 -11.71
N ILE A 18 -2.75 -2.57 -12.75
CA ILE A 18 -1.43 -2.11 -13.20
C ILE A 18 -1.48 -0.63 -13.63
N GLY A 19 -2.48 -0.25 -14.43
CA GLY A 19 -2.67 1.14 -14.85
C GLY A 19 -2.89 2.08 -13.67
N PHE A 20 -3.69 1.65 -12.69
CA PHE A 20 -3.92 2.38 -11.45
C PHE A 20 -2.62 2.57 -10.67
N TYR A 21 -1.91 1.49 -10.32
CA TYR A 21 -0.68 1.60 -9.53
C TYR A 21 0.41 2.40 -10.25
N THR A 22 0.60 2.19 -11.55
CA THR A 22 1.61 2.92 -12.34
C THR A 22 1.30 4.42 -12.48
N SER A 23 0.05 4.84 -12.27
CA SER A 23 -0.32 6.26 -12.21
C SER A 23 -0.05 6.92 -10.84
N ILE A 24 0.15 6.10 -9.79
CA ILE A 24 0.33 6.55 -8.40
C ILE A 24 1.82 6.61 -8.05
N PHE A 25 2.55 5.55 -8.39
CA PHE A 25 3.96 5.39 -8.08
C PHE A 25 4.84 5.97 -9.18
N SER A 26 5.85 6.73 -8.78
CA SER A 26 6.70 7.50 -9.68
C SER A 26 7.68 6.62 -10.44
N ASN A 27 8.20 5.57 -9.79
CA ASN A 27 9.09 4.60 -10.40
C ASN A 27 8.33 3.29 -10.66
N ALA A 28 7.51 3.31 -11.71
CA ALA A 28 6.72 2.16 -12.12
C ALA A 28 7.12 1.67 -13.51
N ARG A 29 7.13 0.34 -13.71
CA ARG A 29 7.38 -0.27 -15.02
C ARG A 29 6.49 -1.48 -15.23
N VAL A 30 6.05 -1.67 -16.47
CA VAL A 30 5.38 -2.90 -16.91
C VAL A 30 6.34 -3.61 -17.85
N SER A 31 6.72 -4.85 -17.53
CA SER A 31 7.78 -5.57 -18.25
C SER A 31 7.27 -6.66 -19.18
N ASP A 32 6.17 -7.33 -18.83
CA ASP A 32 5.58 -8.38 -19.67
C ASP A 32 4.07 -8.46 -19.40
N ILE A 33 3.28 -8.68 -20.46
CA ILE A 33 1.85 -8.96 -20.36
C ILE A 33 1.55 -10.15 -21.28
N GLN A 34 1.25 -11.29 -20.69
CA GLN A 34 0.81 -12.47 -21.43
C GLN A 34 -0.69 -12.43 -21.55
N ARG A 35 -1.19 -12.47 -22.77
CA ARG A 35 -2.62 -12.35 -23.06
C ARG A 35 -3.26 -13.74 -23.18
N GLY A 36 -4.50 -13.84 -22.71
CA GLY A 36 -5.34 -15.01 -22.92
C GLY A 36 -5.95 -15.03 -24.34
N PRO A 37 -6.70 -16.09 -24.69
CA PRO A 37 -7.38 -16.19 -25.99
C PRO A 37 -8.39 -15.08 -26.27
N ASP A 38 -8.92 -14.44 -25.23
CA ASP A 38 -9.83 -13.29 -25.32
C ASP A 38 -9.12 -11.95 -25.52
N GLY A 39 -7.78 -11.96 -25.60
CA GLY A 39 -6.94 -10.79 -25.79
C GLY A 39 -6.71 -9.96 -24.52
N LYS A 40 -7.29 -10.33 -23.37
CA LYS A 40 -7.04 -9.64 -22.09
C LYS A 40 -5.76 -10.17 -21.44
N ALA A 41 -5.15 -9.39 -20.54
CA ALA A 41 -4.06 -9.93 -19.73
C ALA A 41 -4.53 -11.17 -18.96
N PHE A 42 -3.78 -12.25 -19.11
CA PHE A 42 -3.91 -13.44 -18.28
C PHE A 42 -2.91 -13.35 -17.13
N THR A 43 -1.64 -13.06 -17.44
CA THR A 43 -0.61 -12.74 -16.44
C THR A 43 0.16 -11.51 -16.86
N ALA A 44 0.78 -10.83 -15.89
CA ALA A 44 1.64 -9.69 -16.16
C ALA A 44 2.74 -9.59 -15.10
N SER A 45 3.86 -8.99 -15.49
CA SER A 45 4.94 -8.60 -14.59
C SER A 45 5.09 -7.08 -14.60
N PHE A 46 5.15 -6.49 -13.42
CA PHE A 46 5.31 -5.04 -13.24
C PHE A 46 6.17 -4.77 -12.01
N ALA A 47 6.65 -3.54 -11.86
CA ALA A 47 7.33 -3.12 -10.65
C ALA A 47 6.84 -1.75 -10.21
N LEU A 48 6.80 -1.54 -8.90
CA LEU A 48 6.46 -0.28 -8.24
C LEU A 48 7.58 0.04 -7.25
N GLU A 49 8.18 1.23 -7.37
CA GLU A 49 9.27 1.69 -6.50
C GLU A 49 10.41 0.66 -6.35
N GLY A 50 10.73 -0.02 -7.47
CA GLY A 50 11.77 -1.05 -7.53
C GLY A 50 11.36 -2.46 -7.07
N GLN A 51 10.20 -2.63 -6.43
CA GLN A 51 9.66 -3.95 -6.06
C GLN A 51 8.96 -4.60 -7.26
N GLU A 52 9.41 -5.78 -7.67
CA GLU A 52 8.76 -6.57 -8.74
C GLU A 52 7.54 -7.33 -8.20
N PHE A 53 6.50 -7.40 -9.03
CA PHE A 53 5.26 -8.12 -8.81
C PHE A 53 4.89 -8.91 -10.06
N MET A 54 4.21 -10.03 -9.84
CA MET A 54 3.44 -10.71 -10.87
C MET A 54 1.96 -10.60 -10.53
N GLY A 55 1.11 -10.56 -11.55
CA GLY A 55 -0.34 -10.64 -11.38
C GLY A 55 -0.96 -11.66 -12.32
N LEU A 56 -2.13 -12.16 -11.93
CA LEU A 56 -2.94 -13.12 -12.68
C LEU A 56 -4.41 -12.71 -12.62
N ASN A 57 -5.07 -12.72 -13.78
CA ASN A 57 -6.52 -12.76 -13.85
C ASN A 57 -6.99 -14.21 -13.73
N GLY A 58 -7.35 -14.60 -12.51
CA GLY A 58 -7.74 -15.96 -12.15
C GLY A 58 -9.23 -16.15 -11.88
N GLY A 59 -10.03 -15.09 -11.95
CA GLY A 59 -11.46 -15.13 -11.59
C GLY A 59 -11.72 -15.03 -10.09
N PRO A 60 -13.00 -14.98 -9.67
CA PRO A 60 -13.43 -14.66 -8.31
C PRO A 60 -13.30 -15.82 -7.32
N HIS A 61 -12.15 -16.51 -7.34
CA HIS A 61 -11.87 -17.68 -6.50
C HIS A 61 -11.17 -17.30 -5.20
N PHE A 62 -10.33 -16.27 -5.21
CA PHE A 62 -9.56 -15.82 -4.06
C PHE A 62 -9.66 -14.30 -3.91
N ASN A 63 -9.75 -13.85 -2.66
CA ASN A 63 -9.80 -12.44 -2.31
C ASN A 63 -8.56 -12.07 -1.51
N PHE A 64 -8.07 -10.84 -1.69
CA PHE A 64 -7.07 -10.28 -0.80
C PHE A 64 -7.61 -10.14 0.63
N THR A 65 -6.71 -10.35 1.58
CA THR A 65 -6.96 -10.12 3.01
C THR A 65 -5.77 -9.34 3.58
N GLU A 66 -5.97 -8.76 4.76
CA GLU A 66 -4.96 -8.00 5.50
C GLU A 66 -3.72 -8.84 5.86
N ALA A 67 -3.80 -10.17 5.74
CA ALA A 67 -2.68 -11.09 5.97
C ALA A 67 -1.46 -10.79 5.08
N VAL A 68 -1.68 -10.19 3.91
CA VAL A 68 -0.63 -9.58 3.09
C VAL A 68 -1.01 -8.13 2.83
N SER A 69 -0.10 -7.23 3.15
CA SER A 69 -0.23 -5.80 2.85
C SER A 69 1.09 -5.23 2.37
N PHE A 70 1.01 -4.11 1.66
CA PHE A 70 2.19 -3.39 1.21
C PHE A 70 2.40 -2.13 2.03
N PHE A 71 3.56 -2.07 2.66
CA PHE A 71 3.98 -0.96 3.50
C PHE A 71 4.68 0.09 2.62
N VAL A 72 4.05 1.26 2.51
CA VAL A 72 4.61 2.42 1.83
C VAL A 72 5.18 3.34 2.89
N ARG A 73 6.51 3.39 2.93
CA ARG A 73 7.27 4.32 3.76
C ARG A 73 7.17 5.71 3.15
N CYS A 74 6.71 6.68 3.93
CA CYS A 74 6.55 8.07 3.49
C CYS A 74 7.51 8.98 4.25
N ASP A 75 8.18 9.88 3.54
CA ASP A 75 9.14 10.81 4.15
C ASP A 75 8.46 11.89 4.99
N ASP A 76 7.29 12.36 4.54
CA ASP A 76 6.54 13.45 5.17
C ASP A 76 5.01 13.32 4.97
N GLN A 77 4.27 14.33 5.44
CA GLN A 77 2.81 14.37 5.32
C GLN A 77 2.34 14.47 3.87
N ALA A 78 3.10 15.12 2.98
CA ALA A 78 2.69 15.29 1.58
C ALA A 78 2.71 13.96 0.84
N GLU A 79 3.69 13.10 1.11
CA GLU A 79 3.69 11.73 0.60
C GLU A 79 2.56 10.88 1.22
N VAL A 80 2.33 10.99 2.53
CA VAL A 80 1.19 10.31 3.17
C VAL A 80 -0.11 10.70 2.47
N ASP A 81 -0.34 11.99 2.25
CA ASP A 81 -1.55 12.51 1.61
C ASP A 81 -1.67 12.01 0.16
N HIS A 82 -0.58 12.08 -0.62
CA HIS A 82 -0.56 11.61 -2.00
C HIS A 82 -0.94 10.14 -2.12
N TYR A 83 -0.23 9.25 -1.41
CA TYR A 83 -0.49 7.81 -1.52
C TYR A 83 -1.84 7.44 -0.93
N TRP A 84 -2.20 8.02 0.22
CA TRP A 84 -3.48 7.77 0.86
C TRP A 84 -4.64 8.14 -0.06
N GLU A 85 -4.68 9.38 -0.56
CA GLU A 85 -5.79 9.86 -1.38
C GLU A 85 -5.92 9.09 -2.68
N LYS A 86 -4.79 8.79 -3.33
CA LYS A 86 -4.78 8.08 -4.60
C LYS A 86 -5.21 6.63 -4.46
N LEU A 87 -4.66 5.89 -3.49
CA LEU A 87 -5.00 4.48 -3.29
C LEU A 87 -6.43 4.30 -2.75
N LEU A 88 -6.98 5.32 -2.09
CA LEU A 88 -8.36 5.31 -1.60
C LEU A 88 -9.41 5.58 -2.67
N ASP A 89 -9.02 5.98 -3.89
CA ASP A 89 -9.97 6.18 -4.98
C ASP A 89 -10.67 4.86 -5.34
N GLY A 90 -11.96 4.75 -4.98
CA GLY A 90 -12.74 3.51 -5.06
C GLY A 90 -12.40 2.45 -3.99
N GLY A 91 -11.48 2.78 -3.08
CA GLY A 91 -11.05 1.94 -1.96
C GLY A 91 -11.85 2.19 -0.67
N LYS A 92 -11.34 1.64 0.44
CA LYS A 92 -11.93 1.75 1.78
C LYS A 92 -10.86 2.04 2.83
N PRO A 93 -11.04 3.08 3.66
CA PRO A 93 -10.06 3.41 4.69
C PRO A 93 -10.16 2.43 5.86
N GLN A 94 -9.04 2.21 6.53
CA GLN A 94 -8.93 1.44 7.77
C GLN A 94 -8.12 2.23 8.81
N GLN A 95 -8.09 1.75 10.05
CA GLN A 95 -7.42 2.46 11.14
C GLN A 95 -5.90 2.45 10.99
N CYS A 96 -5.23 3.40 11.67
CA CYS A 96 -3.78 3.42 11.85
C CYS A 96 -2.96 3.45 10.54
N GLY A 97 -3.44 4.16 9.52
CA GLY A 97 -2.74 4.27 8.23
C GLY A 97 -2.98 3.11 7.27
N TRP A 98 -3.92 2.22 7.58
CA TRP A 98 -4.30 1.13 6.70
C TRP A 98 -5.41 1.55 5.72
N LEU A 99 -5.41 0.97 4.53
CA LEU A 99 -6.53 1.03 3.59
C LEU A 99 -6.58 -0.22 2.72
N LYS A 100 -7.75 -0.47 2.13
CA LYS A 100 -7.90 -1.38 0.98
C LYS A 100 -8.14 -0.56 -0.27
N ASP A 101 -7.44 -0.84 -1.35
CA ASP A 101 -7.74 -0.22 -2.64
C ASP A 101 -9.02 -0.80 -3.26
N ARG A 102 -9.38 -0.30 -4.46
CA ARG A 102 -10.58 -0.74 -5.19
C ARG A 102 -10.55 -2.21 -5.63
N PHE A 103 -9.38 -2.85 -5.62
CA PHE A 103 -9.20 -4.27 -5.93
C PHE A 103 -9.18 -5.14 -4.66
N GLY A 104 -9.25 -4.52 -3.48
CA GLY A 104 -9.29 -5.19 -2.17
C GLY A 104 -7.90 -5.46 -1.57
N LEU A 105 -6.82 -5.06 -2.24
CA LEU A 105 -5.46 -5.24 -1.75
C LEU A 105 -5.19 -4.26 -0.61
N SER A 106 -4.52 -4.75 0.45
CA SER A 106 -4.28 -3.96 1.67
C SER A 106 -2.97 -3.19 1.59
N TRP A 107 -2.99 -1.92 1.99
CA TRP A 107 -1.85 -1.02 2.01
C TRP A 107 -1.70 -0.37 3.39
N GLN A 108 -0.46 -0.08 3.79
CA GLN A 108 -0.13 0.68 4.98
C GLN A 108 0.67 1.91 4.56
N ILE A 109 0.10 3.10 4.74
CA ILE A 109 0.73 4.37 4.35
C ILE A 109 1.29 5.01 5.62
N ILE A 110 2.59 4.82 5.84
CA ILE A 110 3.20 5.03 7.15
C ILE A 110 4.36 6.01 7.03
N PRO A 111 4.33 7.15 7.76
CA PRO A 111 5.42 8.10 7.76
C PRO A 111 6.61 7.61 8.58
N ASP A 112 7.80 8.04 8.19
CA ASP A 112 9.06 7.80 8.90
C ASP A 112 9.04 8.21 10.36
N ALA A 113 8.31 9.29 10.67
CA ALA A 113 8.10 9.76 12.03
C ALA A 113 7.60 8.62 12.94
N LEU A 114 6.61 7.86 12.49
CA LEU A 114 6.01 6.78 13.28
C LEU A 114 7.01 5.64 13.56
N ILE A 115 7.83 5.27 12.56
CA ILE A 115 8.88 4.26 12.72
C ILE A 115 9.91 4.72 13.75
N ARG A 116 10.33 5.99 13.67
CA ARG A 116 11.28 6.58 14.63
C ARG A 116 10.71 6.58 16.05
N TYR A 117 9.45 6.98 16.22
CA TYR A 117 8.81 7.08 17.53
C TYR A 117 8.64 5.73 18.21
N PHE A 118 8.24 4.68 17.48
CA PHE A 118 8.16 3.34 18.05
C PHE A 118 9.52 2.68 18.32
N SER A 119 10.59 3.24 17.77
CA SER A 119 11.97 2.79 18.04
C SER A 119 12.65 3.59 19.16
N ASP A 120 11.96 4.56 19.78
CA ASP A 120 12.53 5.37 20.85
C ASP A 120 12.76 4.53 22.12
N PRO A 121 13.90 4.68 22.82
CA PRO A 121 14.16 3.94 24.04
C PRO A 121 13.26 4.34 25.22
N ASP A 122 12.58 5.49 25.17
CA ASP A 122 11.61 5.92 26.17
C ASP A 122 10.21 5.33 25.85
N PRO A 123 9.75 4.32 26.62
CA PRO A 123 8.47 3.67 26.35
C PRO A 123 7.29 4.61 26.57
N GLU A 124 7.39 5.65 27.41
CA GLU A 124 6.28 6.56 27.65
C GLU A 124 6.00 7.44 26.43
N LYS A 125 7.05 7.86 25.70
CA LYS A 125 6.90 8.59 24.44
C LYS A 125 6.24 7.73 23.38
N ALA A 126 6.73 6.51 23.20
CA ALA A 126 6.16 5.55 22.25
C ALA A 126 4.68 5.25 22.58
N MET A 127 4.33 5.11 23.85
CA MET A 127 2.95 4.90 24.30
C MET A 127 2.02 6.08 23.97
N ARG A 128 2.47 7.34 24.14
CA ARG A 128 1.65 8.50 23.76
C ARG A 128 1.39 8.54 22.26
N VAL A 129 2.43 8.26 21.46
CA VAL A 129 2.32 8.17 20.00
C VAL A 129 1.38 7.03 19.60
N GLN A 130 1.48 5.87 20.24
CA GLN A 130 0.58 4.74 20.00
C GLN A 130 -0.88 5.12 20.30
N ALA A 131 -1.13 5.78 21.44
CA ALA A 131 -2.46 6.21 21.83
C ALA A 131 -3.07 7.20 20.82
N ALA A 132 -2.27 8.16 20.34
CA ALA A 132 -2.68 9.09 19.30
C ALA A 132 -2.98 8.36 17.97
N MET A 133 -2.08 7.49 17.52
CA MET A 133 -2.24 6.70 16.28
C MET A 133 -3.51 5.84 16.30
N MET A 134 -3.85 5.22 17.44
CA MET A 134 -5.05 4.38 17.56
C MET A 134 -6.37 5.15 17.36
N GLN A 135 -6.35 6.48 17.45
CA GLN A 135 -7.49 7.34 17.13
C GLN A 135 -7.52 7.78 15.66
N MET A 136 -6.47 7.50 14.90
CA MET A 136 -6.30 7.93 13.51
C MET A 136 -6.80 6.87 12.51
N VAL A 137 -7.30 7.36 11.38
CA VAL A 137 -7.58 6.56 10.19
C VAL A 137 -6.46 6.81 9.19
N LYS A 138 -6.41 8.02 8.60
CA LYS A 138 -5.19 8.54 7.95
C LYS A 138 -4.23 9.06 9.01
N ILE A 139 -2.94 8.81 8.85
CA ILE A 139 -1.92 9.32 9.77
C ILE A 139 -1.73 10.83 9.58
N ASP A 140 -1.68 11.57 10.69
CA ASP A 140 -1.31 12.97 10.76
C ASP A 140 0.03 13.11 11.51
N VAL A 141 1.09 13.46 10.78
CA VAL A 141 2.45 13.56 11.31
C VAL A 141 2.53 14.64 12.39
N ALA A 142 1.84 15.77 12.23
CA ALA A 142 1.91 16.86 13.20
C ALA A 142 1.26 16.47 14.54
N GLU A 143 0.16 15.72 14.51
CA GLU A 143 -0.46 15.18 15.73
C GLU A 143 0.40 14.10 16.39
N LEU A 144 1.09 13.25 15.62
CA LEU A 144 2.08 12.32 16.17
C LEU A 144 3.24 13.05 16.83
N ASP A 145 3.75 14.12 16.21
CA ASP A 145 4.84 14.95 16.74
C ASP A 145 4.44 15.59 18.08
N LYS A 146 3.21 16.11 18.18
CA LYS A 146 2.65 16.64 19.43
C LYS A 146 2.56 15.57 20.51
N ALA A 147 2.01 14.40 20.18
CA ALA A 147 1.89 13.28 21.13
C ALA A 147 3.27 12.81 21.62
N TYR A 148 4.26 12.78 20.72
CA TYR A 148 5.63 12.44 21.05
C TYR A 148 6.28 13.47 21.99
N ALA A 149 6.10 14.76 21.73
CA ALA A 149 6.66 15.85 22.53
C ALA A 149 6.12 15.89 23.97
N GLY A 150 4.85 15.49 24.19
CA GLY A 150 4.21 15.43 25.50
C GLY A 150 3.35 16.66 25.79
#